data_AF-A0A944EMK6-F1
#
_entry.id   AF-A0A944EMK6-F1
#
_cell.length_a   1.000
_cell.length_b   1.000
_cell.length_c   1.000
_cell.angle_alpha   90.00
_cell.angle_beta   90.00
_cell.angle_gamma   90.00
#
_symmetry.space_group_name_H-M   'P 1'
#
loop_
_entity.id
_entity.type
_entity.pdbx_description
1 polymer ?
#
loop_
_entity_poly.entity_id
_entity_poly.type
_entity_poly.pdbx_seq_one_letter_code
_entity_poly.pdbx_strand_id
1 'polypeptide(L)'
;MPDPLTALDGLAPDDFLRQLAALREQRDQIDRHIRACLAYAREFTSPRPYTLASLAQAAGLSISGVRTAYTPADCAAVGRALGRVPRSQS
;
A
#
# COMPACT_ATOMS: atom_id res chain seq x y z
N MET A 1 -26.74 6.35 0.90
CA MET A 1 -25.80 7.50 0.93
C MET A 1 -25.83 8.13 -0.46
N PRO A 2 -25.88 9.46 -0.60
CA PRO A 2 -25.80 10.08 -1.93
C PRO A 2 -24.50 9.64 -2.63
N ASP A 3 -24.55 9.55 -3.96
CA ASP A 3 -23.35 9.29 -4.76
C ASP A 3 -22.32 10.40 -4.49
N PRO A 4 -21.08 10.08 -4.10
CA PRO A 4 -20.06 11.08 -3.83
C PRO A 4 -19.81 12.02 -5.01
N LEU A 5 -20.13 11.59 -6.24
CA LEU A 5 -19.96 12.42 -7.44
C LEU A 5 -21.03 13.51 -7.56
N THR A 6 -22.27 13.27 -7.10
CA THR A 6 -23.33 14.28 -7.11
C THR A 6 -23.08 15.40 -6.09
N ALA A 7 -22.28 15.14 -5.07
CA ALA A 7 -21.89 16.16 -4.08
C ALA A 7 -20.92 17.20 -4.66
N LEU A 8 -20.26 16.91 -5.80
CA LEU A 8 -19.29 17.81 -6.43
C LEU A 8 -19.96 19.05 -7.03
N ASP A 9 -21.19 18.93 -7.52
CA ASP A 9 -21.92 20.02 -8.20
C ASP A 9 -22.20 21.23 -7.28
N GLY A 10 -22.19 21.03 -5.95
CA GLY A 10 -22.43 22.09 -4.96
C GLY A 10 -21.17 22.63 -4.28
N LEU A 11 -19.97 22.15 -4.62
CA LEU A 11 -18.74 22.56 -3.95
C LEU A 11 -18.23 23.90 -4.48
N ALA A 12 -17.76 24.74 -3.55
CA ALA A 12 -16.92 25.87 -3.93
C ALA A 12 -15.58 25.35 -4.52
N PRO A 13 -14.94 26.10 -5.44
CA PRO A 13 -13.67 25.67 -6.07
C PRO A 13 -12.57 25.27 -5.07
N ASP A 14 -12.40 26.02 -3.99
CA ASP A 14 -11.38 25.72 -2.96
C ASP A 14 -11.67 24.44 -2.19
N ASP A 15 -12.94 24.14 -1.92
CA ASP A 15 -13.36 22.92 -1.24
C ASP A 15 -13.16 21.69 -2.14
N PHE A 16 -13.45 21.82 -3.43
CA PHE A 16 -13.14 20.78 -4.43
C PHE A 16 -11.64 20.47 -4.48
N LEU A 17 -10.79 21.50 -4.56
CA LEU A 17 -9.33 21.32 -4.58
C LEU A 17 -8.83 20.67 -3.29
N ARG A 18 -9.38 21.07 -2.12
CA ARG A 18 -9.05 20.44 -0.84
C ARG A 18 -9.47 18.97 -0.79
N GLN A 19 -10.66 18.64 -1.29
CA GLN A 19 -11.13 17.26 -1.37
C GLN A 19 -10.23 16.41 -2.28
N LEU A 20 -9.83 16.93 -3.44
CA LEU A 20 -8.93 16.23 -4.36
C LEU A 20 -7.55 16.01 -3.74
N ALA A 21 -7.02 16.99 -3.02
CA ALA A 21 -5.76 16.85 -2.28
C ALA A 21 -5.86 15.76 -1.21
N ALA A 22 -6.95 15.72 -0.44
CA ALA A 22 -7.20 14.68 0.55
C ALA A 22 -7.29 13.28 -0.08
N LEU A 23 -7.98 13.14 -1.22
CA LEU A 23 -8.05 11.87 -1.96
C LEU A 23 -6.67 11.41 -2.43
N ARG A 24 -5.82 12.34 -2.90
CA ARG A 24 -4.43 12.02 -3.27
C ARG A 24 -3.64 11.51 -2.07
N GLU A 25 -3.73 12.18 -0.92
CA GLU A 25 -3.05 11.75 0.30
C GLU A 25 -3.53 10.38 0.78
N GLN A 26 -4.85 10.13 0.70
CA GLN A 26 -5.43 8.81 1.02
C GLN A 26 -4.89 7.73 0.08
N ARG A 27 -4.85 7.99 -1.23
CA ARG A 27 -4.25 7.06 -2.21
C ARG A 27 -2.78 6.79 -1.87
N ASP A 28 -1.99 7.82 -1.64
CA ASP A 28 -0.56 7.67 -1.34
C ASP A 28 -0.33 6.89 -0.01
N GLN A 29 -1.23 7.06 0.97
CA GLN A 29 -1.22 6.28 2.21
C GLN A 29 -1.57 4.81 1.98
N ILE A 30 -2.59 4.53 1.17
CA ILE A 30 -2.98 3.17 0.79
C ILE A 30 -1.83 2.49 0.04
N ASP A 31 -1.19 3.19 -0.89
CA ASP A 31 -0.04 2.67 -1.63
C ASP A 31 1.12 2.32 -0.70
N ARG A 32 1.41 3.17 0.31
CA ARG A 32 2.39 2.85 1.36
C ARG A 32 2.01 1.58 2.14
N HIS A 33 0.73 1.43 2.50
CA HIS A 33 0.25 0.25 3.20
C HIS A 33 0.37 -1.02 2.34
N ILE A 34 0.03 -0.96 1.06
CA ILE A 34 0.19 -2.08 0.13
C ILE A 34 1.66 -2.52 0.09
N ARG A 35 2.60 -1.57 -0.06
CA ARG A 35 4.04 -1.88 -0.03
C ARG A 35 4.49 -2.53 1.27
N ALA A 36 4.02 -2.04 2.42
CA ALA A 36 4.33 -2.64 3.72
C ALA A 36 3.79 -4.08 3.82
N CYS A 37 2.58 -4.35 3.34
CA CYS A 37 2.01 -5.71 3.28
C CYS A 37 2.84 -6.64 2.39
N LEU A 38 3.29 -6.17 1.23
CA LEU A 38 4.15 -6.94 0.32
C LEU A 38 5.52 -7.24 0.96
N ALA A 39 6.13 -6.24 1.60
CA ALA A 39 7.38 -6.40 2.34
C ALA A 39 7.22 -7.43 3.47
N TYR A 40 6.14 -7.34 4.25
CA TYR A 40 5.81 -8.32 5.30
C TYR A 40 5.70 -9.73 4.74
N ALA A 41 4.83 -9.92 3.74
CA ALA A 41 4.55 -11.22 3.15
C ALA A 41 5.83 -11.90 2.65
N ARG A 42 6.76 -11.13 2.09
CA ARG A 42 7.98 -11.66 1.49
C ARG A 42 9.12 -11.85 2.48
N GLU A 43 9.37 -10.86 3.32
CA GLU A 43 10.58 -10.82 4.14
C GLU A 43 10.36 -11.38 5.55
N PHE A 44 9.12 -11.39 6.06
CA PHE A 44 8.83 -11.65 7.49
C PHE A 44 7.97 -12.89 7.77
N THR A 45 7.51 -13.64 6.75
CA THR A 45 6.67 -14.84 6.97
C THR A 45 7.36 -16.15 6.60
N SER A 46 7.39 -17.11 7.53
CA SER A 46 7.96 -18.44 7.33
C SER A 46 7.05 -19.53 7.93
N PRO A 47 6.78 -20.64 7.21
CA PRO A 47 7.12 -20.91 5.80
C PRO A 47 6.47 -19.89 4.87
N ARG A 48 6.94 -19.71 3.62
CA ARG A 48 6.41 -18.71 2.66
C ARG A 48 5.00 -19.12 2.22
N PRO A 49 3.91 -18.59 2.82
CA PRO A 49 2.56 -19.07 2.53
C PRO A 49 1.98 -18.36 1.29
N TYR A 50 2.60 -17.24 0.90
CA TYR A 50 2.15 -16.37 -0.17
C TYR A 50 3.02 -16.56 -1.39
N THR A 51 2.43 -17.04 -2.48
CA THR A 51 3.10 -17.10 -3.77
C THR A 51 3.18 -15.70 -4.38
N LEU A 52 4.13 -15.49 -5.31
CA LEU A 52 4.18 -14.22 -6.03
C LEU A 52 2.92 -13.98 -6.87
N ALA A 53 2.30 -15.04 -7.37
CA ALA A 53 1.07 -14.97 -8.14
C ALA A 53 -0.12 -14.50 -7.28
N SER A 54 -0.26 -15.04 -6.06
CA SER A 54 -1.36 -14.63 -5.17
C SER A 54 -1.19 -13.18 -4.70
N LEU A 55 0.04 -12.76 -4.40
CA LEU A 55 0.34 -11.36 -4.07
C LEU A 55 0.09 -10.41 -5.25
N ALA A 56 0.48 -10.81 -6.46
CA ALA A 56 0.27 -10.05 -7.68
C ALA A 56 -1.23 -9.84 -7.94
N GLN A 57 -2.00 -10.93 -7.90
CA GLN A 57 -3.45 -10.89 -8.04
C GLN A 57 -4.11 -10.00 -6.98
N ALA A 58 -3.75 -10.16 -5.71
CA ALA A 58 -4.36 -9.41 -4.61
C ALA A 58 -4.03 -7.91 -4.64
N ALA A 59 -2.81 -7.55 -5.06
CA ALA A 59 -2.36 -6.16 -5.11
C ALA A 59 -2.68 -5.46 -6.44
N GLY A 60 -3.23 -6.17 -7.44
CA GLY A 60 -3.43 -5.62 -8.79
C GLY A 60 -2.12 -5.31 -9.51
N LEU A 61 -1.05 -6.06 -9.20
CA LEU A 61 0.29 -5.87 -9.76
C LEU A 61 0.69 -7.04 -10.66
N SER A 62 1.70 -6.82 -11.50
CA SER A 62 2.40 -7.93 -12.15
C SER A 62 3.30 -8.65 -11.15
N ILE A 63 3.67 -9.90 -11.44
CA ILE A 63 4.66 -10.65 -10.64
C ILE A 63 6.00 -9.89 -10.52
N SER A 64 6.42 -9.22 -11.60
CA SER A 64 7.59 -8.36 -11.60
C SER A 64 7.38 -7.15 -10.66
N GLY A 65 6.22 -6.51 -10.75
CA GLY A 65 5.83 -5.41 -9.88
C GLY A 65 5.87 -5.78 -8.40
N VAL A 66 5.42 -6.97 -8.01
CA VAL A 66 5.51 -7.44 -6.61
C VAL A 66 6.95 -7.52 -6.08
N ARG A 67 7.94 -7.73 -6.95
CA ARG A 67 9.36 -7.80 -6.56
C ARG A 67 9.97 -6.41 -6.35
N THR A 68 9.48 -5.41 -7.07
CA THR A 68 10.06 -4.05 -7.06
C THR A 68 9.19 -3.03 -6.33
N ALA A 69 7.96 -3.41 -5.96
CA ALA A 69 6.98 -2.50 -5.36
C ALA A 69 7.41 -1.95 -4.01
N TYR A 70 8.13 -2.71 -3.19
CA TYR A 70 8.56 -2.28 -1.86
C TYR A 70 10.07 -2.07 -1.80
N THR A 71 10.46 -1.16 -0.92
CA THR A 71 11.84 -0.70 -0.74
C THR A 71 12.40 -1.18 0.60
N PRO A 72 13.74 -1.06 0.83
CA PRO A 72 14.32 -1.32 2.15
C PRO A 72 13.69 -0.50 3.28
N ALA A 73 13.20 0.72 2.99
CA ALA A 73 12.52 1.55 3.96
C ALA A 73 11.17 0.95 4.41
N ASP A 74 10.43 0.32 3.48
CA ASP A 74 9.18 -0.39 3.80
C ASP A 74 9.48 -1.62 4.68
N CYS A 75 10.55 -2.37 4.37
CA CYS A 75 11.01 -3.48 5.22
C CYS A 75 11.38 -3.00 6.63
N ALA A 76 12.09 -1.86 6.75
CA ALA A 76 12.45 -1.29 8.03
C ALA A 76 11.21 -0.84 8.83
N ALA A 77 10.20 -0.27 8.15
CA ALA A 77 8.94 0.11 8.79
C ALA A 77 8.20 -1.11 9.36
N VAL A 78 8.09 -2.19 8.58
CA VAL A 78 7.51 -3.46 9.05
C VAL A 78 8.33 -4.04 10.21
N GLY A 79 9.66 -4.03 10.12
CA GLY A 79 10.52 -4.53 11.17
C GLY A 79 10.37 -3.78 12.49
N ARG A 80 10.27 -2.44 12.44
CA ARG A 80 9.96 -1.60 13.61
C ARG A 80 8.59 -1.93 14.20
N ALA A 81 7.57 -2.12 13.37
CA ALA A 81 6.21 -2.43 13.83
C ALA A 81 6.11 -3.83 14.47
N LEU A 82 6.87 -4.81 13.96
CA LEU A 82 6.86 -6.19 14.45
C LEU A 82 7.90 -6.48 15.54
N GLY A 83 8.83 -5.54 15.81
CA GLY A 83 9.93 -5.74 16.76
C GLY A 83 10.96 -6.79 16.31
N ARG A 84 11.15 -7.01 15.00
CA ARG A 84 12.11 -8.00 14.47
C ARG A 84 12.70 -7.59 13.13
N VAL A 85 13.82 -8.22 12.75
CA VAL A 85 14.51 -7.93 11.49
C VAL A 85 13.96 -8.76 10.31
N PRO A 86 14.10 -8.28 9.06
CA PRO A 86 13.74 -9.06 7.88
C PRO A 86 14.62 -10.30 7.74
N ARG A 87 14.08 -11.41 7.23
CA ARG A 87 14.85 -12.65 7.06
C ARG A 87 15.99 -12.53 6.05
N SER A 88 15.88 -11.64 5.07
CA SER A 88 16.98 -11.37 4.11
C SER A 88 18.21 -10.77 4.78
N GLN A 89 18.12 -10.33 6.03
CA GLN A 89 19.21 -9.78 6.84
C GLN A 89 19.56 -10.66 8.04
N SER A 90 18.94 -11.85 8.18
CA SER A 90 19.18 -12.80 9.28
C SER A 90 20.20 -13.87 8.88
#